data_AF-A0A968R8B1-F1
#
_entry.id   AF-A0A968R8B1-F1
#
_cell.length_a   1.000
_cell.length_b   1.000
_cell.length_c   1.000
_cell.angle_alpha   90.00
_cell.angle_beta   90.00
_cell.angle_gamma   90.00
#
_symmetry.space_group_name_H-M   'P 1'
#
loop_
_entity.id
_entity.type
_entity.pdbx_description
1 polymer ?
#
loop_
_entity_poly.entity_id
_entity_poly.type
_entity_poly.pdbx_seq_one_letter_code
_entity_poly.pdbx_strand_id
1 'polypeptide(L)'
;MNQRPFTVVLIVPTGIGAAIGGCAGDALPVARAIAQIADTLITHPNVLNGAQLYWPIPNALYVEGYALDKFAAGCWGLQPVHQNRIGLILDAGIEPELQLRQLQAADAVESYFRPECNRLRFDRSPLQVELRISESGASWGTIGS
;
A
#
# COMPACT_ATOMS: atom_id res chain seq x y z
N MET A 1 -24.56 -21.20 17.00
CA MET A 1 -24.85 -19.88 16.42
C MET A 1 -23.65 -19.47 15.61
N ASN A 2 -23.76 -19.33 14.29
CA ASN A 2 -22.67 -18.77 13.48
C ASN A 2 -22.66 -17.26 13.74
N GLN A 3 -21.82 -16.82 14.68
CA GLN A 3 -21.51 -15.39 14.82
C GLN A 3 -20.81 -14.95 13.53
N ARG A 4 -21.36 -13.92 12.88
CA ARG A 4 -20.70 -13.29 11.75
C ARG A 4 -19.44 -12.59 12.27
N PRO A 5 -18.28 -12.74 11.62
CA PRO A 5 -17.06 -12.07 12.05
C PRO A 5 -17.26 -10.55 12.07
N PHE A 6 -16.84 -9.91 13.16
CA PHE A 6 -16.89 -8.46 13.33
C PHE A 6 -15.76 -7.80 12.54
N THR A 7 -16.11 -7.25 11.38
CA THR A 7 -15.19 -6.56 10.47
C THR A 7 -15.30 -5.05 10.66
N VAL A 8 -14.16 -4.38 10.83
CA VAL A 8 -14.07 -2.92 10.99
C VAL A 8 -13.22 -2.33 9.88
N VAL A 9 -13.67 -1.23 9.28
CA VAL A 9 -12.86 -0.43 8.35
C VAL A 9 -12.35 0.80 9.09
N LEU A 10 -11.02 0.95 9.21
CA LEU A 10 -10.37 2.11 9.81
C LEU A 10 -9.74 2.98 8.74
N ILE A 11 -10.27 4.20 8.62
CA ILE A 11 -9.74 5.24 7.73
C ILE A 11 -9.25 6.40 8.57
N VAL A 12 -7.94 6.68 8.51
CA VAL A 12 -7.37 7.92 9.02
C VAL A 12 -7.11 8.89 7.86
N PRO A 13 -7.80 10.04 7.81
CA PRO A 13 -7.51 11.07 6.81
C PRO A 13 -6.16 11.72 7.12
N THR A 14 -5.35 11.96 6.09
CA THR A 14 -4.05 12.63 6.25
C THR A 14 -4.06 13.99 5.58
N GLY A 15 -3.25 14.88 6.15
CA GLY A 15 -3.12 16.27 5.72
C GLY A 15 -2.28 17.04 6.73
N ILE A 16 -1.87 18.25 6.33
CA ILE A 16 -1.16 19.17 7.21
C ILE A 16 -2.04 19.45 8.44
N GLY A 17 -1.52 19.18 9.64
CA GLY A 17 -2.23 19.41 10.91
C GLY A 17 -3.10 18.24 11.41
N ALA A 18 -3.03 17.05 10.79
CA ALA A 18 -3.72 15.87 11.31
C ALA A 18 -3.12 15.44 12.67
N ALA A 19 -3.96 15.31 13.70
CA ALA A 19 -3.54 14.85 15.02
C ALA A 19 -3.20 13.35 15.08
N ILE A 20 -3.68 12.58 14.10
CA ILE A 20 -3.44 11.14 13.91
C ILE A 20 -3.31 10.90 12.39
N GLY A 21 -2.31 10.13 11.96
CA GLY A 21 -1.99 9.88 10.56
C GLY A 21 -1.08 10.94 9.92
N GLY A 22 -0.72 11.99 10.66
CA GLY A 22 0.12 13.08 10.17
C GLY A 22 1.61 12.73 10.15
N CYS A 23 2.02 11.72 10.91
CA CYS A 23 3.40 11.30 11.08
C CYS A 23 3.57 9.79 10.80
N ALA A 24 4.78 9.38 10.44
CA ALA A 24 5.08 7.96 10.30
C ALA A 24 4.82 7.22 11.63
N GLY A 25 4.07 6.12 11.54
CA GLY A 25 3.72 5.26 12.66
C GLY A 25 2.65 5.74 13.66
N ASP A 26 2.18 6.98 13.60
CA ASP A 26 1.33 7.58 14.67
C ASP A 26 -0.09 6.99 14.78
N ALA A 27 -0.62 6.45 13.69
CA ALA A 27 -1.93 5.82 13.63
C ALA A 27 -1.92 4.33 14.05
N LEU A 28 -0.75 3.70 14.18
CA LEU A 28 -0.65 2.28 14.55
C LEU A 28 -1.26 1.96 15.92
N PRO A 29 -1.05 2.76 16.99
CA PRO A 29 -1.67 2.49 18.28
C PRO A 29 -3.21 2.40 18.20
N VAL A 30 -3.83 3.29 17.40
CA VAL A 30 -5.27 3.29 17.16
C VAL A 30 -5.70 2.04 16.39
N ALA A 31 -4.97 1.70 15.33
CA ALA A 31 -5.22 0.49 14.56
C ALA A 31 -5.14 -0.78 15.42
N ARG A 32 -4.15 -0.86 16.33
CA ARG A 32 -4.01 -2.00 17.24
C ARG A 32 -5.12 -2.09 18.26
N ALA A 33 -5.53 -0.97 18.85
CA ALA A 33 -6.64 -0.95 19.79
C ALA A 33 -7.94 -1.47 19.14
N ILE A 34 -8.19 -1.06 17.90
CA ILE A 34 -9.35 -1.54 17.13
C ILE A 34 -9.18 -3.02 16.74
N ALA A 35 -7.99 -3.44 16.31
CA ALA A 35 -7.71 -4.83 15.95
C ALA A 35 -7.88 -5.81 17.12
N GLN A 36 -7.78 -5.36 18.38
CA GLN A 36 -8.02 -6.22 19.55
C GLN A 36 -9.49 -6.59 19.76
N ILE A 37 -10.41 -5.78 19.22
CA ILE A 37 -11.86 -6.01 19.36
C ILE A 37 -12.50 -6.53 18.08
N ALA A 38 -11.82 -6.40 16.94
CA ALA A 38 -12.29 -6.84 15.63
C ALA A 38 -11.76 -8.22 15.26
N ASP A 39 -12.59 -9.04 14.62
CA ASP A 39 -12.12 -10.28 13.98
C ASP A 39 -11.30 -9.96 12.73
N THR A 40 -11.62 -8.87 12.04
CA THR A 40 -10.88 -8.40 10.85
C THR A 40 -10.86 -6.87 10.82
N LEU A 41 -9.65 -6.31 10.72
CA LEU A 41 -9.45 -4.87 10.50
C LEU A 41 -9.12 -4.63 9.02
N ILE A 42 -9.87 -3.78 8.33
CA ILE A 42 -9.51 -3.29 6.99
C ILE A 42 -8.98 -1.88 7.15
N THR A 43 -7.82 -1.59 6.57
CA THR A 43 -7.24 -0.24 6.65
C THR A 43 -6.36 0.06 5.43
N HIS A 44 -5.67 1.19 5.44
CA HIS A 44 -5.09 1.81 4.25
C HIS A 44 -3.70 2.43 4.49
N PRO A 45 -3.00 2.88 3.43
CA PRO A 45 -1.60 3.32 3.47
C PRO A 45 -1.26 4.37 4.52
N ASN A 46 -2.21 5.26 4.84
CA ASN A 46 -1.95 6.30 5.81
C ASN A 46 -1.95 5.81 7.26
N VAL A 47 -2.56 4.64 7.52
CA VAL A 47 -2.59 4.03 8.85
C VAL A 47 -1.40 3.10 9.03
N LEU A 48 -1.18 2.21 8.05
CA LEU A 48 -0.14 1.20 8.06
C LEU A 48 0.96 1.58 7.06
N ASN A 49 1.74 2.59 7.41
CA ASN A 49 2.97 2.93 6.68
C ASN A 49 4.12 1.96 7.04
N GLY A 50 5.35 2.27 6.62
CA GLY A 50 6.54 1.43 6.88
C GLY A 50 6.75 1.04 8.35
N ALA A 51 6.16 1.77 9.31
CA ALA A 51 6.16 1.38 10.73
C ALA A 51 5.45 0.05 11.01
N GLN A 52 4.60 -0.45 10.10
CA GLN A 52 4.02 -1.79 10.22
C GLN A 52 5.06 -2.92 10.22
N LEU A 53 6.25 -2.68 9.64
CA LEU A 53 7.40 -3.59 9.70
C LEU A 53 7.96 -3.71 11.13
N TYR A 54 7.68 -2.75 12.00
CA TYR A 54 8.05 -2.85 13.40
C TYR A 54 6.91 -3.44 14.23
N TRP A 55 5.66 -3.15 13.88
CA TRP A 55 4.50 -3.51 14.69
C TRP A 55 3.36 -4.18 13.88
N PRO A 56 3.50 -5.47 13.53
CA PRO A 56 2.52 -6.16 12.69
C PRO A 56 1.18 -6.34 13.39
N ILE A 57 0.10 -6.27 12.60
CA ILE A 57 -1.29 -6.51 13.03
C ILE A 57 -1.82 -7.71 12.24
N PRO A 58 -1.87 -8.93 12.84
CA PRO A 58 -2.07 -10.17 12.08
C PRO A 58 -3.47 -10.33 11.47
N ASN A 59 -4.47 -9.66 12.03
CA ASN A 59 -5.84 -9.65 11.53
C ASN A 59 -6.18 -8.40 10.70
N ALA A 60 -5.17 -7.68 10.20
CA ALA A 60 -5.36 -6.52 9.35
C ALA A 60 -5.23 -6.85 7.86
N LEU A 61 -6.18 -6.36 7.06
CA LEU A 61 -6.13 -6.31 5.60
C LEU A 61 -5.73 -4.89 5.18
N TYR A 62 -4.59 -4.79 4.52
CA TYR A 62 -4.10 -3.55 3.94
C TYR A 62 -4.66 -3.38 2.53
N VAL A 63 -5.37 -2.28 2.30
CA VAL A 63 -6.05 -1.99 1.03
C VAL A 63 -5.69 -0.58 0.58
N GLU A 64 -5.20 -0.44 -0.65
CA GLU A 64 -4.94 0.88 -1.23
C GLU A 64 -6.24 1.67 -1.47
N GLY A 65 -6.17 2.99 -1.58
CA GLY A 65 -7.33 3.87 -1.56
C GLY A 65 -8.41 3.56 -2.61
N TYR A 66 -8.04 3.28 -3.86
CA TYR A 66 -9.00 2.98 -4.92
C TYR A 66 -9.66 1.61 -4.73
N ALA A 67 -8.89 0.58 -4.37
CA ALA A 67 -9.41 -0.73 -4.00
C ALA A 67 -10.36 -0.65 -2.80
N LEU A 68 -10.08 0.23 -1.82
CA LEU A 68 -10.95 0.45 -0.68
C LEU A 68 -12.27 1.11 -1.09
N ASP A 69 -12.24 2.07 -2.01
CA ASP A 69 -13.44 2.66 -2.61
C ASP A 69 -14.27 1.59 -3.35
N LYS A 70 -13.62 0.76 -4.18
CA LYS A 70 -14.32 -0.35 -4.88
C LYS A 70 -14.88 -1.40 -3.94
N PHE A 71 -14.20 -1.68 -2.84
CA PHE A 71 -14.72 -2.55 -1.78
C PHE A 71 -15.95 -1.93 -1.10
N ALA A 72 -15.88 -0.66 -0.70
CA ALA A 72 -16.99 0.05 -0.07
C ALA A 72 -18.22 0.19 -1.00
N ALA A 73 -17.98 0.36 -2.31
CA ALA A 73 -19.02 0.37 -3.33
C ALA A 73 -19.63 -1.02 -3.63
N GLY A 74 -19.12 -2.09 -3.00
CA GLY A 74 -19.57 -3.46 -3.25
C GLY A 74 -19.16 -4.03 -4.61
N CYS A 75 -18.29 -3.34 -5.35
CA CYS A 75 -17.78 -3.81 -6.63
C CYS A 75 -16.76 -4.94 -6.44
N TRP A 76 -15.92 -4.84 -5.41
CA TRP A 76 -14.84 -5.79 -5.12
C TRP A 76 -15.06 -6.47 -3.77
N GLY A 77 -14.72 -7.76 -3.70
CA GLY A 77 -14.62 -8.50 -2.44
C GLY A 77 -13.17 -8.60 -2.00
N LEU A 78 -12.93 -8.54 -0.68
CA LEU A 78 -11.62 -8.81 -0.10
C LEU A 78 -11.57 -10.26 0.38
N GLN A 79 -10.52 -10.98 -0.01
CA GLN A 79 -10.28 -12.34 0.44
C GLN A 79 -8.99 -12.36 1.29
N PRO A 80 -9.07 -12.75 2.57
CA PRO A 80 -7.87 -13.04 3.35
C PRO A 80 -7.07 -14.16 2.69
N VAL A 81 -5.78 -13.91 2.48
CA VAL A 81 -4.83 -14.89 1.95
C VAL A 81 -3.65 -15.02 2.90
N HIS A 82 -2.99 -16.17 2.88
CA HIS A 82 -1.77 -16.36 3.66
C HIS A 82 -0.68 -15.37 3.21
N GLN A 83 -0.60 -15.14 1.89
CA GLN A 83 0.44 -14.33 1.28
C GLN A 83 -0.03 -13.79 -0.07
N ASN A 84 0.22 -12.51 -0.33
CA ASN A 84 -0.03 -11.92 -1.64
C ASN A 84 1.07 -12.34 -2.63
N ARG A 85 0.67 -12.62 -3.87
CA ARG A 85 1.60 -12.81 -4.98
C ARG A 85 1.83 -11.47 -5.65
N ILE A 86 3.05 -10.98 -5.58
CA ILE A 86 3.42 -9.65 -6.06
C ILE A 86 4.27 -9.82 -7.31
N GLY A 87 3.98 -9.04 -8.35
CA GLY A 87 4.82 -8.91 -9.54
C GLY A 87 5.32 -7.49 -9.65
N LEU A 88 6.62 -7.30 -9.91
CA LEU A 88 7.24 -6.00 -10.08
C LEU A 88 7.71 -5.84 -11.52
N ILE A 89 7.22 -4.78 -12.18
CA ILE A 89 7.64 -4.42 -13.53
C ILE A 89 8.34 -3.07 -13.44
N LEU A 90 9.56 -3.00 -13.97
CA LEU A 90 10.32 -1.76 -14.08
C LEU A 90 10.42 -1.37 -15.56
N ASP A 91 10.13 -0.12 -15.86
CA ASP A 91 10.32 0.44 -17.20
C ASP A 91 11.80 0.35 -17.60
N ALA A 92 12.08 0.02 -18.86
CA ALA A 92 13.44 0.02 -19.40
C ALA A 92 14.05 1.43 -19.47
N GLY A 93 13.21 2.48 -19.49
CA GLY A 93 13.64 3.88 -19.49
C GLY A 93 13.96 4.48 -18.12
N ILE A 94 13.79 3.72 -17.03
CA ILE A 94 13.97 4.25 -15.68
C ILE A 94 15.44 4.63 -15.42
N GLU A 95 15.65 5.75 -14.73
CA GLU A 95 17.00 6.20 -14.38
C GLU A 95 17.69 5.21 -13.44
N PRO A 96 19.00 4.93 -13.60
CA PRO A 96 19.68 3.87 -12.82
C PRO A 96 19.58 4.05 -11.30
N GLU A 97 19.63 5.29 -10.80
CA GLU A 97 19.52 5.56 -9.37
C GLU A 97 18.09 5.29 -8.85
N LEU A 98 17.08 5.67 -9.63
CA LEU A 98 15.69 5.39 -9.28
C LEU A 98 15.41 3.88 -9.35
N GLN A 99 15.95 3.20 -10.36
CA GLN A 99 15.92 1.74 -10.47
C GLN A 99 16.47 1.08 -9.21
N LEU A 100 17.65 1.51 -8.75
CA LEU A 100 18.28 0.97 -7.55
C LEU A 100 17.40 1.15 -6.32
N ARG A 101 16.77 2.31 -6.14
CA ARG A 101 15.85 2.57 -5.01
C ARG A 101 14.63 1.63 -5.04
N GLN A 102 14.06 1.37 -6.21
CA GLN A 102 12.94 0.44 -6.35
C GLN A 102 13.35 -1.01 -6.05
N LEU A 103 14.54 -1.42 -6.50
CA LEU A 103 15.09 -2.75 -6.19
C LEU A 103 15.33 -2.91 -4.69
N GLN A 104 15.92 -1.91 -4.03
CA GLN A 104 16.12 -1.92 -2.58
C GLN A 104 14.80 -2.02 -1.80
N ALA A 105 13.76 -1.32 -2.25
CA ALA A 105 12.43 -1.43 -1.65
C ALA A 105 11.83 -2.83 -1.84
N ALA A 106 12.00 -3.44 -3.02
CA ALA A 106 11.57 -4.80 -3.30
C ALA A 106 12.31 -5.82 -2.40
N ASP A 107 13.64 -5.71 -2.31
CA ASP A 107 14.48 -6.57 -1.46
C ASP A 107 14.08 -6.49 0.02
N ALA A 108 13.74 -5.29 0.51
CA ALA A 108 13.27 -5.08 1.87
C ALA A 108 11.91 -5.79 2.12
N VAL A 109 10.98 -5.70 1.17
CA VAL A 109 9.68 -6.37 1.24
C VAL A 109 9.83 -7.90 1.18
N GLU A 110 10.69 -8.40 0.29
CA GLU A 110 11.02 -9.83 0.17
C GLU A 110 11.63 -10.38 1.45
N SER A 111 12.58 -9.65 2.03
CA SER A 111 13.27 -10.06 3.26
C SER A 111 12.33 -10.12 4.46
N TYR A 112 11.42 -9.15 4.58
CA TYR A 112 10.59 -8.99 5.77
C TYR A 112 9.31 -9.84 5.73
N PHE A 113 8.55 -9.78 4.63
CA PHE A 113 7.26 -10.46 4.54
C PHE A 113 7.36 -11.85 3.89
N ARG A 114 8.53 -12.19 3.32
CA ARG A 114 8.75 -13.37 2.48
C ARG A 114 7.64 -13.64 1.44
N PRO A 115 7.06 -12.61 0.79
CA PRO A 115 6.02 -12.78 -0.20
C PRO A 115 6.51 -13.66 -1.35
N GLU A 116 5.57 -14.29 -2.06
CA GLU A 116 5.88 -14.91 -3.33
C GLU A 116 5.97 -13.75 -4.32
N CYS A 117 7.08 -13.02 -4.27
CA CYS A 117 7.41 -11.96 -5.20
C CYS A 117 7.91 -12.64 -6.47
N ASN A 118 6.96 -13.00 -7.33
CA ASN A 118 7.27 -13.68 -8.57
C ASN A 118 7.52 -12.64 -9.66
N ARG A 119 8.79 -12.59 -10.10
CA ARG A 119 9.26 -12.00 -11.35
C ARG A 119 9.33 -10.47 -11.32
N LEU A 120 10.50 -9.97 -10.95
CA LEU A 120 11.02 -8.73 -11.51
C LEU A 120 11.10 -8.89 -13.03
N ARG A 121 10.42 -8.02 -13.79
CA ARG A 121 10.56 -7.95 -15.24
C ARG A 121 10.90 -6.54 -15.65
N PHE A 122 11.89 -6.44 -16.52
CA PHE A 122 12.12 -5.22 -17.26
C PHE A 122 11.25 -5.22 -18.51
N ASP A 123 10.72 -4.07 -18.86
CA ASP A 123 10.15 -3.90 -20.20
C ASP A 123 11.25 -4.13 -21.26
N ARG A 124 10.84 -4.50 -22.47
CA ARG A 124 11.73 -4.63 -23.62
C ARG A 124 12.08 -3.28 -24.22
N SER A 125 11.22 -2.27 -24.04
CA SER A 125 11.38 -0.92 -24.60
C SER A 125 10.92 0.14 -23.59
N PRO A 126 11.56 1.32 -23.54
CA PRO A 126 11.12 2.41 -22.68
C PRO A 126 9.68 2.82 -22.94
N LEU A 127 8.90 3.00 -21.87
CA LEU A 127 7.51 3.46 -21.92
C LEU A 127 7.37 4.97 -22.16
N GLN A 128 8.49 5.69 -22.36
CA GLN A 128 8.54 7.13 -22.63
C GLN A 128 7.78 7.94 -21.57
N VAL A 129 8.01 7.61 -20.29
CA VAL A 129 7.40 8.33 -19.16
C VAL A 129 7.91 9.77 -19.13
N GLU A 130 6.99 10.74 -19.12
CA GLU A 130 7.32 12.16 -19.02
C GLU A 130 6.74 12.74 -17.71
N LEU A 131 7.59 13.40 -16.91
CA LEU A 131 7.18 14.12 -15.72
C LEU A 131 7.09 15.61 -16.04
N ARG A 132 5.98 16.24 -15.65
CA ARG A 132 5.73 17.67 -15.80
C ARG A 132 5.31 18.28 -14.48
N ILE A 133 5.64 19.55 -14.30
CA ILE A 133 5.23 20.34 -13.13
C ILE A 133 4.31 21.45 -13.63
N SER A 134 3.13 21.57 -13.03
CA SER A 134 2.19 22.65 -13.33
C SER A 134 2.67 23.98 -12.74
N GLU A 135 2.08 25.09 -13.20
CA GLU A 135 2.34 26.42 -12.63
C GLU A 135 1.98 26.51 -11.13
N SER A 136 1.04 25.68 -10.66
CA SER A 136 0.69 25.58 -9.23
C SER A 136 1.67 24.75 -8.40
N GLY A 137 2.74 24.23 -9.01
CA GLY A 137 3.73 23.36 -8.37
C GLY A 137 3.29 21.90 -8.22
N ALA A 138 2.14 21.50 -8.79
CA ALA A 138 1.70 20.12 -8.76
C ALA A 138 2.40 19.31 -9.86
N SER A 139 2.91 18.13 -9.53
CA SER A 139 3.49 17.21 -10.51
C SER A 139 2.41 16.36 -11.18
N TRP A 140 2.60 16.08 -12.47
CA TRP A 140 1.80 15.15 -13.26
C TRP A 140 2.68 14.49 -14.33
N GLY A 141 2.19 13.48 -15.02
CA GLY A 141 2.97 12.84 -16.06
C GLY A 141 2.14 12.04 -17.06
N THR A 142 2.80 11.62 -18.13
CA THR A 142 2.22 10.80 -19.19
C THR A 142 3.09 9.59 -19.45
N ILE A 143 2.47 8.53 -19.94
CA ILE A 143 3.14 7.37 -20.51
C ILE A 143 3.01 7.49 -22.03
N GLY A 144 4.05 7.15 -22.79
CA GLY A 144 4.03 7.19 -24.25
C GLY A 144 2.90 6.34 -24.84
N SER A 145 2.30 6.83 -25.91
CA SER A 145 1.24 6.18 -26.69
C SER A 145 1.79 5.19 -27.71
#